data_AF-A0A2V8K346-F1
#
_entry.id   AF-A0A2V8K346-F1
#
_cell.length_a   1.000
_cell.length_b   1.000
_cell.length_c   1.000
_cell.angle_alpha   90.00
_cell.angle_beta   90.00
_cell.angle_gamma   90.00
#
_symmetry.space_group_name_H-M   'P 1'
#
loop_
_entity.id
_entity.type
_entity.pdbx_description
1 polymer ?
#
loop_
_entity_poly.entity_id
_entity_poly.type
_entity_poly.pdbx_seq_one_letter_code
_entity_poly.pdbx_strand_id
1 'polypeptide(L)'
;METYVRTHLLPYDFSLTSEQETDLFADVRATLERSPDEELFSAFIRAIIEEVVDTKIQPWREENHLRSQADRLKEIRGAATDHVSTFLNLQATPAAVEQLKQRFGIDESHALEAELRMRIDAWVAALEDEQLLQYDVFTVKDLVFAQLRSWC
;
A
#
# COMPACT_ATOMS: atom_id res chain seq x y z
N MET A 1 23.17 1.83 -26.39
CA MET A 1 22.80 2.50 -25.13
C MET A 1 21.52 1.94 -24.51
N GLU A 2 20.43 1.73 -25.26
CA GLU A 2 19.16 1.19 -24.70
C GLU A 2 19.32 -0.13 -23.94
N THR A 3 20.12 -1.06 -24.44
CA THR A 3 20.43 -2.31 -23.73
C THR A 3 21.07 -2.04 -22.37
N TYR A 4 21.98 -1.06 -22.28
CA TYR A 4 22.64 -0.68 -21.03
C TYR A 4 21.64 -0.11 -20.03
N VAL A 5 20.77 0.81 -20.46
CA VAL A 5 19.68 1.35 -19.62
C VAL A 5 18.78 0.23 -19.10
N ARG A 6 18.32 -0.67 -19.99
CA ARG A 6 17.46 -1.82 -19.61
C ARG A 6 18.07 -2.76 -18.59
N THR A 7 19.39 -2.95 -18.66
CA THR A 7 20.09 -3.96 -17.87
C THR A 7 20.69 -3.42 -16.58
N HIS A 8 20.97 -2.12 -16.52
CA HIS A 8 21.73 -1.52 -15.41
C HIS A 8 21.02 -0.35 -14.72
N LEU A 9 20.09 0.33 -15.39
CA LEU A 9 19.54 1.60 -14.88
C LEU A 9 18.03 1.59 -14.62
N LEU A 10 17.32 0.54 -15.05
CA LEU A 10 15.92 0.37 -14.70
C LEU A 10 15.76 0.02 -13.20
N PRO A 11 14.65 0.43 -12.57
CA PRO A 11 14.43 0.17 -11.15
C PRO A 11 14.20 -1.32 -10.90
N TYR A 12 14.71 -1.81 -9.77
CA TYR A 12 14.52 -3.21 -9.32
C TYR A 12 13.36 -3.35 -8.32
N ASP A 13 12.96 -2.27 -7.67
CA ASP A 13 11.95 -2.22 -6.61
C ASP A 13 10.53 -1.96 -7.12
N PHE A 14 10.37 -1.57 -8.37
CA PHE A 14 9.07 -1.49 -9.04
C PHE A 14 9.22 -1.65 -10.55
N SER A 15 8.11 -2.00 -11.22
CA SER A 15 8.08 -2.14 -12.67
C SER A 15 7.55 -0.88 -13.34
N LEU A 16 8.21 -0.45 -14.40
CA LEU A 16 7.71 0.61 -15.28
C LEU A 16 6.61 0.06 -16.19
N THR A 17 5.67 0.90 -16.58
CA THR A 17 4.74 0.59 -17.66
C THR A 17 5.44 0.70 -19.01
N SER A 18 4.87 0.07 -20.05
CA SER A 18 5.40 0.17 -21.42
C SER A 18 5.45 1.62 -21.93
N GLU A 19 4.54 2.48 -21.47
CA GLU A 19 4.52 3.90 -21.79
C GLU A 19 5.67 4.66 -21.12
N GLN A 20 5.89 4.42 -19.82
CA GLN A 20 7.01 5.00 -19.06
C GLN A 20 8.37 4.57 -19.63
N GLU A 21 8.51 3.29 -20.01
CA GLU A 21 9.72 2.82 -20.69
C GLU A 21 9.93 3.53 -22.02
N THR A 22 8.86 3.71 -22.81
CA THR A 22 8.94 4.39 -24.11
C THR A 22 9.35 5.85 -23.95
N ASP A 23 8.75 6.56 -22.99
CA ASP A 23 9.11 7.95 -22.67
C ASP A 23 10.57 8.08 -22.19
N LEU A 24 10.99 7.18 -21.29
CA LEU A 24 12.37 7.11 -20.82
C LEU A 24 13.37 6.93 -21.97
N PHE A 25 13.12 5.98 -22.86
CA PHE A 25 14.01 5.73 -24.00
C PHE A 25 13.99 6.88 -25.02
N ALA A 26 12.87 7.59 -25.18
CA ALA A 26 12.80 8.76 -26.03
C ALA A 26 13.73 9.88 -25.52
N ASP A 27 13.74 10.14 -24.21
CA ASP A 27 14.58 11.18 -23.61
C ASP A 27 16.05 10.80 -23.56
N VAL A 28 16.37 9.52 -23.33
CA VAL A 28 17.72 8.97 -23.47
C VAL A 28 18.23 9.18 -24.91
N ARG A 29 17.43 8.87 -25.93
CA ARG A 29 17.79 9.09 -27.34
C ARG A 29 18.00 10.57 -27.65
N ALA A 30 17.06 11.43 -27.24
CA ALA A 30 17.14 12.87 -27.47
C ALA A 30 18.39 13.49 -26.82
N THR A 31 18.81 12.96 -25.68
CA THR A 31 20.03 13.39 -24.98
C THR A 31 21.30 12.96 -25.72
N LEU A 32 21.33 11.73 -26.25
CA LEU A 32 22.44 11.24 -27.07
C LEU A 32 22.58 12.01 -28.39
N GLU A 33 21.47 12.34 -29.06
CA GLU A 33 21.48 13.11 -30.32
C GLU A 33 22.03 14.54 -30.16
N ARG A 34 21.91 15.12 -28.96
CA ARG A 34 22.43 16.45 -28.63
C ARG A 34 23.87 16.43 -28.15
N SER A 35 24.43 15.24 -27.92
CA SER A 35 25.81 15.12 -27.49
C SER A 35 26.77 15.39 -28.65
N PRO A 36 27.79 16.26 -28.48
CA PRO A 36 28.85 16.45 -29.45
C PRO A 36 29.88 15.30 -29.43
N ASP A 37 29.77 14.36 -28.51
CA ASP A 37 30.67 13.23 -28.32
C ASP A 37 30.31 12.07 -29.27
N GLU A 38 31.21 11.71 -30.18
CA GLU A 38 31.04 10.56 -31.08
C GLU A 38 31.14 9.22 -30.33
N GLU A 39 31.74 9.20 -29.14
CA GLU A 39 31.85 8.02 -28.30
C GLU A 39 30.61 7.83 -27.43
N LEU A 40 29.65 7.06 -27.95
CA LEU A 40 28.42 6.67 -27.24
C LEU A 40 28.63 5.93 -25.90
N PHE A 41 29.85 5.63 -25.49
CA PHE A 41 30.15 4.93 -24.24
C PHE A 41 31.23 5.61 -23.39
N SER A 42 31.53 6.88 -23.65
CA SER A 42 32.41 7.66 -22.78
C SER A 42 31.84 7.73 -21.36
N ALA A 43 32.71 7.85 -20.35
CA ALA A 43 32.27 7.97 -18.96
C ALA A 43 31.36 9.19 -18.76
N PHE A 44 31.59 10.25 -19.54
CA PHE A 44 30.77 11.46 -19.57
C PHE A 44 29.35 11.17 -20.06
N ILE A 45 29.19 10.45 -21.17
CA ILE A 45 27.88 10.09 -21.70
C ILE A 45 27.12 9.17 -20.76
N ARG A 46 27.80 8.22 -20.09
CA ARG A 46 27.14 7.37 -19.09
C ARG A 46 26.58 8.18 -17.93
N ALA A 47 27.35 9.12 -17.39
CA ALA A 47 26.91 9.97 -16.29
C ALA A 47 25.67 10.81 -16.67
N ILE A 48 25.65 11.38 -17.87
CA ILE A 48 24.48 12.14 -18.36
C ILE A 48 23.25 11.23 -18.46
N ILE A 49 23.41 10.01 -18.98
CA ILE A 49 22.30 9.08 -19.15
C ILE A 49 21.78 8.58 -17.80
N GLU A 50 22.67 8.32 -16.83
CA GLU A 50 22.29 8.01 -15.45
C GLU A 50 21.45 9.15 -14.84
N GLU A 51 21.86 10.41 -15.01
CA GLU A 51 21.12 11.57 -14.51
C GLU A 51 19.72 11.72 -15.14
N VAL A 52 19.61 11.53 -16.47
CA VAL A 52 18.32 11.56 -17.17
C VAL A 52 17.41 10.46 -16.67
N VAL A 53 17.95 9.24 -16.52
CA VAL A 53 17.19 8.08 -16.07
C VAL A 53 16.70 8.29 -14.63
N ASP A 54 17.56 8.74 -13.72
CA ASP A 54 17.18 9.05 -12.35
C ASP A 54 16.11 10.13 -12.28
N THR A 55 16.28 11.22 -13.03
CA THR A 55 15.30 12.32 -13.07
C THR A 55 13.91 11.86 -13.52
N LYS A 56 13.86 10.92 -14.47
CA LYS A 56 12.59 10.34 -14.95
C LYS A 56 11.98 9.32 -14.00
N ILE A 57 12.81 8.47 -13.40
CA ILE A 57 12.35 7.39 -12.52
C ILE A 57 11.81 7.92 -11.19
N GLN A 58 12.41 8.98 -10.63
CA GLN A 58 12.05 9.46 -9.28
C GLN A 58 10.55 9.76 -9.11
N PRO A 59 9.90 10.56 -9.98
CA PRO A 59 8.46 10.79 -9.85
C PRO A 59 7.61 9.52 -9.92
N TRP A 60 7.98 8.57 -10.80
CA TRP A 60 7.26 7.30 -10.93
C TRP A 60 7.46 6.39 -9.73
N ARG A 61 8.64 6.44 -9.10
CA ARG A 61 8.94 5.72 -7.87
C ARG A 61 8.09 6.24 -6.72
N GLU A 62 8.01 7.56 -6.57
CA GLU A 62 7.16 8.22 -5.56
C GLU A 62 5.69 7.86 -5.76
N GLU A 63 5.19 7.95 -7.00
CA GLU A 63 3.82 7.56 -7.35
C GLU A 63 3.55 6.09 -7.01
N ASN A 64 4.46 5.18 -7.41
CA ASN A 64 4.30 3.76 -7.12
C ASN A 64 4.34 3.48 -5.62
N HIS A 65 5.16 4.20 -4.86
CA HIS A 65 5.22 4.08 -3.41
C HIS A 65 3.89 4.50 -2.77
N LEU A 66 3.35 5.65 -3.16
CA LEU A 66 2.06 6.15 -2.66
C LEU A 66 0.91 5.19 -3.00
N ARG A 67 0.89 4.67 -4.24
CA ARG A 67 -0.09 3.66 -4.66
C ARG A 67 0.00 2.39 -3.82
N SER A 68 1.22 1.87 -3.63
CA SER A 68 1.45 0.66 -2.83
C SER A 68 1.02 0.85 -1.37
N GLN A 69 1.27 2.03 -0.78
CA GLN A 69 0.78 2.35 0.56
C GLN A 69 -0.75 2.41 0.61
N ALA A 70 -1.40 3.04 -0.36
CA ALA A 70 -2.85 3.14 -0.43
C ALA A 70 -3.50 1.75 -0.59
N ASP A 71 -2.94 0.89 -1.44
CA ASP A 71 -3.41 -0.49 -1.62
C ASP A 71 -3.26 -1.29 -0.32
N ARG A 72 -2.12 -1.18 0.35
CA ARG A 72 -1.89 -1.84 1.64
C ARG A 72 -2.85 -1.37 2.72
N LEU A 73 -3.12 -0.07 2.81
CA LEU A 73 -4.10 0.48 3.74
C LEU A 73 -5.51 -0.05 3.46
N LYS A 74 -5.88 -0.14 2.18
CA LYS A 74 -7.17 -0.71 1.76
C LYS A 74 -7.30 -2.18 2.16
N GLU A 75 -6.24 -2.97 1.99
CA GLU A 75 -6.21 -4.37 2.41
C GLU A 75 -6.36 -4.52 3.93
N ILE A 76 -5.60 -3.72 4.71
CA ILE A 76 -5.68 -3.72 6.18
C ILE A 76 -7.10 -3.34 6.65
N ARG A 77 -7.67 -2.28 6.07
CA ARG A 77 -9.04 -1.81 6.39
C ARG A 77 -10.09 -2.87 6.08
N GLY A 78 -10.00 -3.50 4.90
CA GLY A 78 -10.90 -4.60 4.53
C GLY A 78 -10.82 -5.75 5.52
N ALA A 79 -9.61 -6.23 5.82
CA ALA A 79 -9.38 -7.34 6.74
C ALA A 79 -9.86 -7.08 8.17
N ALA A 80 -9.79 -5.82 8.64
CA ALA A 80 -10.22 -5.46 9.98
C ALA A 80 -11.69 -5.82 10.24
N THR A 81 -12.58 -5.61 9.26
CA THR A 81 -14.00 -5.95 9.41
C THR A 81 -14.27 -7.46 9.43
N ASP A 82 -13.47 -8.23 8.68
CA ASP A 82 -13.57 -9.71 8.65
C ASP A 82 -13.21 -10.34 10.00
N HIS A 83 -12.37 -9.66 10.79
CA HIS A 83 -12.02 -10.11 12.14
C HIS A 83 -13.15 -9.98 13.16
N VAL A 84 -14.22 -9.21 12.89
CA VAL A 84 -15.37 -9.12 13.80
C VAL A 84 -16.05 -10.47 13.99
N SER A 85 -16.30 -11.20 12.89
CA SER A 85 -16.87 -12.54 12.94
C SER A 85 -15.95 -13.52 13.65
N THR A 86 -14.64 -13.38 13.40
CA THR A 86 -13.62 -14.20 14.08
C THR A 86 -13.66 -13.97 15.59
N PHE A 87 -13.79 -12.71 16.02
CA PHE A 87 -13.88 -12.35 17.43
C PHE A 87 -15.12 -13.00 18.08
N LEU A 88 -16.30 -12.77 17.51
CA LEU A 88 -17.56 -13.27 18.09
C LEU A 88 -17.62 -14.79 18.18
N ASN A 89 -17.05 -15.51 17.20
CA ASN A 89 -17.14 -16.96 17.14
C ASN A 89 -16.02 -17.69 17.91
N LEU A 90 -14.82 -17.12 17.99
CA LEU A 90 -13.63 -17.84 18.48
C LEU A 90 -12.95 -17.22 19.69
N GLN A 91 -13.19 -15.94 20.00
CA GLN A 91 -12.42 -15.22 21.03
C GLN A 91 -13.31 -14.58 22.10
N ALA A 92 -14.52 -14.17 21.76
CA ALA A 92 -15.46 -13.58 22.71
C ALA A 92 -15.98 -14.66 23.66
N THR A 93 -15.97 -14.36 24.96
CA THR A 93 -16.69 -15.18 25.93
C THR A 93 -18.19 -14.91 25.81
N PRO A 94 -19.07 -15.86 26.20
CA PRO A 94 -20.52 -15.61 26.18
C PRO A 94 -20.94 -14.35 26.94
N ALA A 95 -20.28 -14.07 28.07
CA ALA A 95 -20.53 -12.84 28.84
C ALA A 95 -20.17 -11.56 28.07
N ALA A 96 -19.05 -11.56 27.34
CA ALA A 96 -18.64 -10.43 26.50
C ALA A 96 -19.64 -10.19 25.36
N VAL A 97 -20.15 -11.26 24.74
CA VAL A 97 -21.18 -11.14 23.70
C VAL A 97 -22.46 -10.52 24.26
N GLU A 98 -22.92 -10.94 25.43
CA GLU A 98 -24.11 -10.36 26.07
C GLU A 98 -23.91 -8.89 26.48
N GLN A 99 -22.71 -8.50 26.93
CA GLN A 99 -22.39 -7.09 27.18
C GLN A 99 -22.47 -6.24 25.91
N LEU A 100 -21.95 -6.76 24.78
CA LEU A 100 -22.06 -6.09 23.48
C LEU A 100 -23.53 -5.96 23.05
N LYS A 101 -24.32 -7.04 23.17
CA LYS A 101 -25.77 -6.98 22.89
C LYS A 101 -26.48 -5.91 23.70
N GLN A 102 -26.23 -5.85 25.00
CA GLN A 102 -26.82 -4.85 25.89
C GLN A 102 -26.38 -3.43 25.53
N ARG A 103 -25.10 -3.22 25.25
CA ARG A 103 -24.54 -1.91 24.89
C ARG A 103 -25.15 -1.35 23.61
N PHE A 104 -25.31 -2.19 22.59
CA PHE A 104 -25.85 -1.79 21.30
C PHE A 104 -27.37 -1.95 21.20
N GLY A 105 -28.02 -2.57 22.19
CA GLY A 105 -29.46 -2.81 22.21
C GLY A 105 -29.91 -3.80 21.13
N ILE A 106 -29.08 -4.82 20.82
CA ILE A 106 -29.32 -5.78 19.74
C ILE A 106 -29.24 -7.20 20.29
N ASP A 107 -30.36 -7.93 20.29
CA ASP A 107 -30.40 -9.30 20.82
C ASP A 107 -29.96 -10.37 19.80
N GLU A 108 -30.20 -10.11 18.50
CA GLU A 108 -29.88 -11.04 17.41
C GLU A 108 -28.39 -11.01 17.05
N SER A 109 -27.71 -12.16 17.11
CA SER A 109 -26.27 -12.25 16.87
C SER A 109 -25.83 -11.77 15.48
N HIS A 110 -26.63 -12.01 14.43
CA HIS A 110 -26.29 -11.57 13.08
C HIS A 110 -26.45 -10.05 12.92
N ALA A 111 -27.47 -9.46 13.55
CA ALA A 111 -27.65 -8.01 13.56
C ALA A 111 -26.53 -7.33 14.39
N LEU A 112 -26.11 -7.95 15.50
CA LEU A 112 -24.99 -7.48 16.30
C LEU A 112 -23.68 -7.51 15.49
N GLU A 113 -23.42 -8.60 14.78
CA GLU A 113 -22.23 -8.72 13.92
C GLU A 113 -22.19 -7.63 12.85
N ALA A 114 -23.33 -7.37 12.18
CA ALA A 114 -23.42 -6.32 11.17
C ALA A 114 -23.17 -4.91 11.76
N GLU A 115 -23.73 -4.61 12.93
CA GLU A 115 -23.48 -3.35 13.64
C GLU A 115 -22.01 -3.22 14.03
N LEU A 116 -21.42 -4.26 14.60
CA LEU A 116 -20.01 -4.26 15.01
C LEU A 116 -19.06 -4.10 13.81
N ARG A 117 -19.37 -4.74 12.67
CA ARG A 117 -18.63 -4.54 11.41
C ARG A 117 -18.69 -3.09 10.95
N MET A 118 -19.87 -2.48 10.94
CA MET A 118 -20.03 -1.07 10.57
C MET A 118 -19.25 -0.14 11.53
N ARG A 119 -19.27 -0.42 12.83
CA ARG A 119 -18.55 0.37 13.84
C ARG A 119 -17.04 0.22 13.72
N ILE A 120 -16.55 -0.99 13.47
CA ILE A 120 -15.12 -1.23 13.25
C ILE A 120 -14.68 -0.59 11.94
N ASP A 121 -15.45 -0.70 10.85
CA ASP A 121 -15.15 -0.01 9.59
C ASP A 121 -15.01 1.50 9.78
N ALA A 122 -16.00 2.13 10.42
CA ALA A 122 -15.97 3.55 10.73
C ALA A 122 -14.80 3.94 11.66
N TRP A 123 -14.49 3.10 12.64
CA TRP A 123 -13.39 3.35 13.57
C TRP A 123 -12.02 3.24 12.88
N VAL A 124 -11.79 2.19 12.10
CA VAL A 124 -10.52 2.00 11.37
C VAL A 124 -10.36 3.07 10.30
N ALA A 125 -11.45 3.51 9.65
CA ALA A 125 -11.41 4.63 8.71
C ALA A 125 -11.00 5.97 9.36
N ALA A 126 -11.20 6.12 10.68
CA ALA A 126 -10.82 7.32 11.43
C ALA A 126 -9.39 7.27 12.01
N LEU A 127 -8.70 6.12 11.93
CA LEU A 127 -7.31 6.01 12.36
C LEU A 127 -6.36 6.65 11.36
N GLU A 128 -5.26 7.23 11.87
CA GLU A 128 -4.19 7.77 11.05
C GLU A 128 -3.53 6.67 10.21
N ASP A 129 -3.21 6.99 8.95
CA ASP A 129 -2.61 6.03 8.02
C ASP A 129 -1.26 5.52 8.55
N GLU A 130 -0.46 6.37 9.18
CA GLU A 130 0.84 6.01 9.78
C GLU A 130 0.69 5.01 10.94
N GLN A 131 -0.42 5.05 11.66
CA GLN A 131 -0.71 4.08 12.73
C GLN A 131 -1.10 2.73 12.13
N LEU A 132 -1.94 2.74 11.09
CA LEU A 132 -2.39 1.52 10.42
C LEU A 132 -1.26 0.82 9.66
N LEU A 133 -0.34 1.57 9.05
CA LEU A 133 0.80 1.02 8.31
C LEU A 133 1.81 0.24 9.20
N GLN A 134 1.72 0.37 10.52
CA GLN A 134 2.48 -0.46 11.48
C GLN A 134 1.96 -1.89 11.54
N TYR A 135 0.72 -2.12 11.10
CA TYR A 135 0.09 -3.42 11.05
C TYR A 135 0.15 -4.01 9.64
N ASP A 136 -0.04 -5.32 9.57
CA ASP A 136 -0.34 -6.05 8.34
C ASP A 136 -1.74 -6.68 8.44
N VAL A 137 -2.15 -7.34 7.35
CA VAL A 137 -3.45 -8.02 7.25
C VAL A 137 -3.67 -9.07 8.36
N PHE A 138 -2.61 -9.62 8.96
CA PHE A 138 -2.72 -10.67 9.98
C PHE A 138 -2.68 -10.14 11.41
N THR A 139 -2.01 -9.01 11.63
CA THR A 139 -1.79 -8.39 12.95
C THR A 139 -2.84 -7.34 13.27
N VAL A 140 -3.54 -6.79 12.25
CA VAL A 140 -4.69 -5.90 12.47
C VAL A 140 -5.80 -6.56 13.30
N LYS A 141 -5.88 -7.90 13.31
CA LYS A 141 -6.79 -8.64 14.20
C LYS A 141 -6.61 -8.28 15.67
N ASP A 142 -5.37 -8.08 16.13
CA ASP A 142 -5.09 -7.85 17.56
C ASP A 142 -5.58 -6.47 17.97
N LEU A 143 -5.42 -5.50 17.07
CA LEU A 143 -5.96 -4.15 17.19
C LEU A 143 -7.50 -4.17 17.23
N VAL A 144 -8.14 -4.90 16.29
CA VAL A 144 -9.61 -5.05 16.26
C VAL A 144 -10.13 -5.75 17.51
N PHE A 145 -9.47 -6.82 17.98
CA PHE A 145 -9.90 -7.55 19.17
C PHE A 145 -9.74 -6.70 20.44
N ALA A 146 -8.67 -5.91 20.55
CA ALA A 146 -8.52 -4.96 21.65
C ALA A 146 -9.66 -3.93 21.64
N GLN A 147 -10.02 -3.42 20.46
CA GLN A 147 -11.12 -2.47 20.32
C GLN A 147 -12.47 -3.09 20.68
N LEU A 148 -12.79 -4.28 20.18
CA LEU A 148 -14.05 -4.97 20.51
C LEU A 148 -14.15 -5.28 22.01
N ARG A 149 -13.06 -5.69 22.66
CA ARG A 149 -13.02 -5.90 24.12
C ARG A 149 -13.24 -4.62 24.92
N SER A 150 -12.86 -3.46 24.38
CA SER A 150 -13.12 -2.16 25.03
C SER A 150 -14.60 -1.77 25.03
N TRP A 151 -15.42 -2.43 24.21
CA TRP A 151 -16.86 -2.21 24.14
C TRP A 151 -17.67 -3.18 24.99
N CYS A 152 -17.08 -4.30 25.41
CA CYS A 152 -17.63 -5.21 26.40
C CYS A 152 -17.61 -4.59 27.81
#